data_AF-A0A3A0FFX2-F1
#
_entry.id   AF-A0A3A0FFX2-F1
#
_cell.length_a   1.000
_cell.length_b   1.000
_cell.length_c   1.000
_cell.angle_alpha   90.00
_cell.angle_beta   90.00
_cell.angle_gamma   90.00
#
_symmetry.space_group_name_H-M   'P 1'
#
loop_
_entity.id
_entity.type
_entity.pdbx_description
1 polymer ?
#
loop_
_entity_poly.entity_id
_entity_poly.type
_entity_poly.pdbx_seq_one_letter_code
_entity_poly.pdbx_strand_id
1 'polypeptide(L)'
;MQAESKQQILERRKEIEQELVEMLRETESDFTLDHVRDAIFNEKESDDMMKVVAMFDRGGDATEIENVLELVSDAWNYFPHKVLGGISPAEKLLEHRNKSGN
;
A
#
# COMPACT_ATOMS: atom_id res chain seq x y z
N MET A 1 -2.12 3.39 -17.37
CA MET A 1 -3.05 2.96 -16.31
C MET A 1 -4.46 3.36 -16.71
N GLN A 2 -5.35 2.38 -16.93
CA GLN A 2 -6.75 2.63 -17.28
C GLN A 2 -7.52 3.17 -16.05
N ALA A 3 -8.72 3.72 -16.25
CA ALA A 3 -9.53 4.23 -15.14
C ALA A 3 -9.94 3.06 -14.25
N GLU A 4 -9.26 2.85 -13.14
CA GLU A 4 -9.70 1.86 -12.18
C GLU A 4 -10.97 2.37 -11.51
N SER A 5 -12.04 1.59 -11.63
CA SER A 5 -13.29 1.90 -10.95
C SER A 5 -13.11 1.72 -9.44
N LYS A 6 -13.96 2.35 -8.61
CA LYS A 6 -13.93 2.13 -7.15
C LYS A 6 -13.94 0.64 -6.78
N GLN A 7 -14.67 -0.18 -7.53
CA GLN A 7 -14.69 -1.63 -7.34
C GLN A 7 -13.32 -2.27 -7.59
N GLN A 8 -12.62 -1.90 -8.66
CA GLN A 8 -11.29 -2.42 -8.95
C GLN A 8 -10.27 -2.01 -7.89
N ILE A 9 -10.34 -0.76 -7.40
CA ILE A 9 -9.51 -0.29 -6.29
C ILE A 9 -9.74 -1.13 -5.03
N LEU A 10 -11.00 -1.48 -4.73
CA LEU A 10 -11.35 -2.31 -3.58
C LEU A 10 -10.92 -3.77 -3.76
N GLU A 11 -11.04 -4.32 -4.97
CA GLU A 11 -10.56 -5.66 -5.29
C GLU A 11 -9.05 -5.73 -5.16
N ARG A 12 -8.33 -4.77 -5.76
CA ARG A 12 -6.88 -4.72 -5.68
C ARG A 12 -6.40 -4.50 -4.25
N ARG A 13 -7.08 -3.65 -3.47
CA ARG A 13 -6.81 -3.50 -2.03
C ARG A 13 -6.89 -4.85 -1.31
N LYS A 14 -7.91 -5.67 -1.57
CA LYS A 14 -8.05 -6.99 -0.95
C LYS A 14 -6.95 -7.96 -1.37
N GLU A 15 -6.55 -7.95 -2.64
CA GLU A 15 -5.43 -8.78 -3.12
C GLU A 15 -4.14 -8.40 -2.39
N ILE A 16 -3.82 -7.09 -2.35
CA ILE A 16 -2.65 -6.57 -1.64
C ILE A 16 -2.69 -6.94 -0.15
N GLU A 17 -3.85 -6.85 0.49
CA GLU A 17 -4.02 -7.25 1.89
C GLU A 17 -3.73 -8.74 2.12
N GLN A 18 -4.13 -9.61 1.19
CA GLN A 18 -3.83 -11.04 1.25
C GLN A 18 -2.34 -11.30 1.03
N GLU A 19 -1.75 -10.70 0.00
CA GLU A 19 -0.32 -10.84 -0.31
C GLU A 19 0.56 -10.32 0.85
N LEU A 20 0.19 -9.19 1.48
CA LEU A 20 0.88 -8.67 2.66
C LEU A 20 0.81 -9.64 3.83
N VAL A 21 -0.36 -10.23 4.09
CA VAL A 21 -0.52 -11.19 5.20
C VAL A 21 0.26 -12.47 4.93
N GLU A 22 0.25 -12.96 3.69
CA GLU A 22 1.01 -14.13 3.30
C GLU A 22 2.51 -13.87 3.44
N MET A 23 3.01 -12.75 2.92
CA MET A 23 4.41 -12.35 3.02
C MET A 23 4.85 -12.12 4.48
N LEU A 24 4.02 -11.47 5.32
CA LEU A 24 4.31 -11.32 6.75
C LEU A 24 4.40 -12.68 7.45
N ARG A 25 3.59 -13.66 7.02
CA ARG A 25 3.60 -15.01 7.57
C ARG A 25 4.83 -15.81 7.10
N GLU A 26 5.19 -15.72 5.83
CA GLU A 26 6.36 -16.39 5.25
C GLU A 26 7.66 -15.84 5.83
N THR A 27 7.73 -14.53 6.00
CA THR A 27 8.90 -13.88 6.62
C THR A 27 8.96 -14.09 8.12
N GLU A 28 7.91 -14.64 8.76
CA GLU A 28 7.71 -14.74 10.21
C GLU A 28 7.71 -13.38 10.93
N SER A 29 7.18 -12.34 10.29
CA SER A 29 7.10 -10.95 10.79
C SER A 29 6.36 -10.80 12.11
N ASP A 30 6.98 -10.06 13.04
CA ASP A 30 6.32 -9.60 14.28
C ASP A 30 5.27 -8.52 13.96
N PHE A 31 5.39 -7.90 12.78
CA PHE A 31 4.43 -6.94 12.27
C PHE A 31 3.21 -7.63 11.67
N THR A 32 2.06 -6.94 11.76
CA THR A 32 0.79 -7.37 11.18
C THR A 32 0.34 -6.39 10.11
N LEU A 33 -0.63 -6.80 9.29
CA LEU A 33 -1.26 -5.91 8.31
C LEU A 33 -1.77 -4.60 8.94
N ASP A 34 -2.18 -4.63 10.20
CA ASP A 34 -2.61 -3.45 10.94
C ASP A 34 -1.49 -2.43 11.14
N HIS A 35 -0.28 -2.90 11.49
CA HIS A 35 0.90 -2.03 11.62
C HIS A 35 1.27 -1.37 10.29
N VAL A 36 1.17 -2.11 9.19
CA VAL A 36 1.42 -1.61 7.83
C VAL A 36 0.39 -0.54 7.46
N ARG A 37 -0.90 -0.83 7.69
CA ARG A 37 -1.98 0.14 7.47
C ARG A 37 -1.80 1.38 8.33
N ASP A 38 -1.42 1.26 9.59
CA ASP A 38 -1.22 2.41 10.47
C ASP A 38 -0.02 3.25 10.03
N ALA A 39 1.08 2.61 9.63
CA ALA A 39 2.27 3.28 9.11
C ALA A 39 1.98 4.08 7.83
N ILE A 40 1.22 3.50 6.90
CA ILE A 40 0.77 4.18 5.68
C ILE A 40 -0.24 5.27 6.03
N PHE A 41 -1.23 4.98 6.88
CA PHE A 41 -2.26 5.96 7.22
C PHE A 41 -1.68 7.17 7.93
N ASN A 42 -0.78 6.98 8.90
CA ASN A 42 -0.13 8.06 9.64
C ASN A 42 1.17 8.57 8.99
N GLU A 43 1.38 8.29 7.70
CA GLU A 43 2.50 8.86 6.95
C GLU A 43 2.60 10.37 7.15
N LYS A 44 3.82 10.87 7.27
CA LYS A 44 4.11 12.30 7.34
C LYS A 44 4.85 12.75 6.09
N GLU A 45 5.75 11.91 5.59
CA GLU A 45 6.64 12.18 4.48
C GLU A 45 6.79 10.93 3.59
N SER A 46 7.21 11.11 2.34
CA SER A 46 7.45 9.98 1.42
C SER A 46 8.52 9.00 1.91
N ASP A 47 9.39 9.45 2.83
CA ASP A 47 10.41 8.62 3.48
C ASP A 47 9.77 7.57 4.43
N ASP A 48 8.54 7.80 4.90
CA ASP A 48 7.80 6.81 5.70
C ASP A 48 7.54 5.51 4.91
N MET A 49 7.56 5.56 3.57
CA MET A 49 7.49 4.37 2.74
C MET A 49 8.68 3.43 3.00
N MET A 50 9.90 3.96 3.17
CA MET A 50 11.06 3.14 3.50
C MET A 50 10.94 2.49 4.89
N LYS A 51 10.22 3.13 5.82
CA LYS A 51 9.95 2.52 7.14
C LYS A 51 9.03 1.32 7.00
N VAL A 52 8.02 1.40 6.13
CA VAL A 52 7.15 0.26 5.83
C VAL A 52 7.97 -0.86 5.21
N VAL A 53 8.80 -0.59 4.19
CA VAL A 53 9.70 -1.58 3.59
C VAL A 53 10.61 -2.23 4.65
N ALA A 54 11.16 -1.43 5.57
CA ALA A 54 12.01 -1.92 6.65
C ALA A 54 11.27 -2.83 7.67
N MET A 55 9.93 -2.79 7.74
CA MET A 55 9.17 -3.76 8.56
C MET A 55 9.19 -5.16 7.95
N PHE A 56 9.42 -5.27 6.64
CA PHE A 56 9.54 -6.54 5.91
C PHE A 56 10.99 -6.92 5.65
N ASP A 57 11.93 -5.95 5.68
CA ASP A 57 13.36 -6.21 5.56
C ASP A 57 13.93 -6.87 6.82
N ARG A 58 14.15 -8.18 6.73
CA ARG A 58 14.84 -8.97 7.76
C ARG A 58 16.34 -9.16 7.51
N GLY A 59 16.92 -8.41 6.56
CA GLY A 59 18.29 -8.64 6.10
C GLY A 59 18.43 -9.89 5.21
N GLY A 60 17.37 -10.21 4.47
CA GLY A 60 17.30 -11.34 3.54
C GLY A 60 17.84 -11.03 2.13
N ASP A 61 17.76 -12.03 1.24
CA ASP A 61 18.27 -11.98 -0.13
C ASP A 61 17.61 -10.87 -0.97
N ALA A 62 18.34 -10.26 -1.90
CA ALA A 62 17.89 -9.06 -2.63
C ALA A 62 16.60 -9.26 -3.43
N THR A 63 16.28 -10.50 -3.81
CA THR A 63 15.03 -10.88 -4.50
C THR A 63 13.79 -10.72 -3.63
N GLU A 64 13.90 -10.87 -2.31
CA GLU A 64 12.78 -10.66 -1.39
C GLU A 64 12.45 -9.17 -1.27
N ILE A 65 13.47 -8.32 -1.35
CA ILE A 65 13.32 -6.86 -1.28
C ILE A 65 12.55 -6.33 -2.50
N GLU A 66 12.78 -6.88 -3.70
CA GLU A 66 12.05 -6.46 -4.90
C GLU A 66 10.54 -6.75 -4.78
N ASN A 67 10.18 -7.94 -4.31
CA ASN A 67 8.78 -8.32 -4.08
C ASN A 67 8.13 -7.45 -2.99
N VAL A 68 8.85 -7.18 -1.91
CA VAL A 68 8.40 -6.28 -0.84
C VAL A 68 8.17 -4.86 -1.37
N LEU A 69 9.11 -4.32 -2.15
CA LEU A 69 9.00 -2.96 -2.70
C LEU A 69 7.78 -2.83 -3.61
N GLU A 70 7.53 -3.81 -4.47
CA GLU A 70 6.35 -3.83 -5.32
C GLU A 70 5.07 -3.83 -4.49
N LEU A 71 4.99 -4.72 -3.50
CA LEU A 71 3.82 -4.87 -2.65
C LEU A 71 3.56 -3.65 -1.74
N VAL A 72 4.62 -3.05 -1.18
CA VAL A 72 4.52 -1.83 -0.38
C VAL A 72 4.12 -0.64 -1.25
N SER A 73 4.65 -0.55 -2.47
CA SER A 73 4.25 0.47 -3.45
C SER A 73 2.77 0.34 -3.82
N ASP A 74 2.30 -0.89 -4.05
CA ASP A 74 0.89 -1.17 -4.28
C ASP A 74 0.06 -0.77 -3.04
N ALA A 75 0.43 -1.21 -1.84
CA ALA A 75 -0.24 -0.82 -0.60
C ALA A 75 -0.31 0.71 -0.46
N TRP A 76 0.79 1.41 -0.74
CA TRP A 76 0.85 2.87 -0.73
C TRP A 76 -0.11 3.52 -1.73
N ASN A 77 -0.37 2.91 -2.89
CA ASN A 77 -1.28 3.47 -3.89
C ASN A 77 -2.77 3.17 -3.59
N TYR A 78 -3.07 2.05 -2.96
CA TYR A 78 -4.46 1.59 -2.74
C TYR A 78 -4.97 1.78 -1.31
N PHE A 79 -4.10 2.00 -0.32
CA PHE A 79 -4.51 2.17 1.08
C PHE A 79 -4.85 3.64 1.39
N PRO A 80 -5.70 3.89 2.40
CA PRO A 80 -6.08 5.25 2.76
C PRO A 80 -4.94 5.97 3.48
N HIS A 81 -4.79 7.27 3.17
CA HIS A 81 -3.76 8.12 3.78
C HIS A 81 -4.39 9.27 4.52
N LYS A 82 -3.88 9.56 5.72
CA LYS A 82 -4.39 10.68 6.54
C LYS A 82 -4.17 12.02 5.86
N VAL A 83 -3.04 12.21 5.18
CA VAL A 83 -2.73 13.45 4.44
C VAL A 83 -3.68 13.67 3.25
N LEU A 84 -4.28 12.60 2.73
CA LEU A 84 -5.28 12.67 1.66
C LEU A 84 -6.72 12.79 2.18
N GLY A 85 -6.92 12.83 3.50
CA GLY A 85 -8.26 12.86 4.11
C GLY A 85 -8.90 11.48 4.28
N GLY A 86 -8.10 10.42 4.33
CA GLY A 86 -8.57 9.04 4.52
C GLY A 86 -8.95 8.31 3.23
N ILE A 87 -8.54 8.82 2.07
CA ILE A 87 -8.67 8.15 0.77
C ILE A 87 -7.30 7.74 0.25
N SER A 88 -7.26 6.80 -0.70
CA SER A 88 -6.00 6.40 -1.35
C SER A 88 -5.62 7.30 -2.53
N PRO A 89 -4.34 7.31 -2.97
CA PRO A 89 -3.92 7.95 -4.21
C PRO A 89 -4.75 7.50 -5.41
N ALA A 90 -5.04 6.21 -5.53
CA ALA A 90 -5.88 5.67 -6.60
C ALA A 90 -7.31 6.25 -6.55
N GLU A 91 -7.90 6.34 -5.36
CA GLU A 91 -9.22 6.96 -5.18
C GLU A 91 -9.20 8.45 -5.52
N LYS A 92 -8.16 9.17 -5.09
CA LYS A 92 -7.98 10.59 -5.39
C LYS A 92 -7.82 10.85 -6.88
N LEU A 93 -7.07 10.00 -7.59
CA LEU A 93 -6.93 10.07 -9.05
C LEU A 93 -8.28 9.85 -9.75
N LEU A 94 -9.09 8.89 -9.27
CA LEU A 94 -10.44 8.66 -9.77
C LEU A 94 -11.36 9.87 -9.52
N GLU A 95 -11.30 10.49 -8.34
CA GLU A 95 -12.05 11.70 -8.02
C GLU A 95 -11.67 12.88 -8.93
N HIS A 96 -10.36 13.10 -9.13
CA HIS A 96 -9.86 14.13 -10.03
C HIS A 96 -10.33 13.90 -11.48
N ARG A 97 -10.31 12.65 -11.96
CA ARG A 97 -10.79 12.31 -13.30
C ARG A 97 -12.30 12.57 -13.45
N ASN A 98 -13.10 12.20 -12.46
CA ASN A 98 -14.54 12.47 -12.47
C ASN A 98 -14.86 13.98 -12.45
N LYS A 99 -14.02 14.80 -11.80
CA LYS A 99 -14.18 16.26 -11.79
C LYS A 99 -13.73 16.94 -13.08
N SER A 100 -12.67 16.45 -13.73
CA SER A 100 -12.16 17.01 -14.99
C SER A 100 -12.95 16.59 -16.23
N GLY A 101 -13.86 15.62 -16.09
CA GLY A 101 -14.74 15.12 -17.16
C GLY A 101 -16.11 15.80 -17.25
N ASN A 102 -16.35 16.89 -16.52
CA ASN A 102 -17.62 17.61 -16.49
C ASN A 102 -17.50 19.08 -16.92
#